data_AF-A0A3G6J1P9-F1
#
_entry.id   AF-A0A3G6J1P9-F1
#
_cell.length_a   1.000
_cell.length_b   1.000
_cell.length_c   1.000
_cell.angle_alpha   90.00
_cell.angle_beta   90.00
_cell.angle_gamma   90.00
#
_symmetry.space_group_name_H-M   'P 1'
#
loop_
_entity.id
_entity.type
_entity.pdbx_description
1 polymer ?
#
loop_
_entity_poly.entity_id
_entity_poly.type
_entity_poly.pdbx_seq_one_letter_code
_entity_poly.pdbx_strand_id
1 'polypeptide(L)'
;MSARIVDGRIEIRLPAGMSQEAEAVAIEELKQKITRRQRSDDGELAQRARYLNTTFLEGRAKVQSIRWVSNQRHRWGSCSPRSGEIRISDRLVGLPQYVVDAVILHELAHTIEPNHSPAFWELADRAPQSERAKGFLEAMEYVRAFPQLKG
;
A
#
# COMPACT_ATOMS: atom_id res chain seq x y z
N MET A 1 -1.74 -28.66 -5.11
CA MET A 1 -1.16 -27.47 -5.77
C MET A 1 -0.56 -26.57 -4.71
N SER A 2 0.58 -25.92 -4.97
CA SER A 2 1.22 -25.00 -4.02
C SER A 2 1.77 -23.79 -4.76
N ALA A 3 1.78 -22.61 -4.15
CA ALA A 3 2.40 -21.43 -4.73
C ALA A 3 3.33 -20.73 -3.73
N ARG A 4 4.48 -20.26 -4.20
CA ARG A 4 5.49 -19.54 -3.39
C ARG A 4 6.09 -18.38 -4.18
N ILE A 5 6.62 -17.37 -3.48
CA ILE A 5 7.35 -16.25 -4.08
C ILE A 5 8.85 -16.55 -3.97
N VAL A 6 9.55 -16.49 -5.09
CA VAL A 6 11.01 -16.65 -5.17
C VAL A 6 11.52 -15.55 -6.09
N ASP A 7 12.41 -14.69 -5.60
CA ASP A 7 13.06 -13.61 -6.36
C ASP A 7 12.10 -12.73 -7.19
N GLY A 8 10.97 -12.34 -6.59
CA GLY A 8 9.97 -11.48 -7.24
C GLY A 8 9.08 -12.19 -8.27
N ARG A 9 9.15 -13.52 -8.39
CA ARG A 9 8.29 -14.33 -9.25
C ARG A 9 7.41 -15.26 -8.41
N ILE A 10 6.17 -15.46 -8.85
CA ILE A 10 5.26 -16.43 -8.25
C ILE A 10 5.50 -17.78 -8.92
N GLU A 11 6.08 -18.72 -8.19
CA GLU A 11 6.20 -20.11 -8.62
C GLU A 11 4.96 -20.90 -8.19
N ILE A 12 4.25 -21.47 -9.16
CA ILE A 12 3.07 -22.31 -8.95
C ILE A 12 3.41 -23.75 -9.32
N ARG A 13 3.15 -24.70 -8.42
CA ARG A 13 3.28 -26.15 -8.67
C ARG A 13 1.89 -26.78 -8.81
N LEU A 14 1.64 -27.35 -9.99
CA LEU A 14 0.41 -28.06 -10.36
C LEU A 14 0.71 -29.57 -10.56
N PRO A 15 -0.26 -30.47 -10.30
CA PRO A 15 -0.15 -31.90 -10.63
C PRO A 15 0.06 -32.14 -12.14
N ALA A 16 0.90 -33.11 -12.49
CA ALA A 16 1.04 -33.53 -13.88
C ALA A 16 -0.25 -34.21 -14.36
N GLY A 17 -0.77 -33.80 -15.52
CA GLY A 17 -1.98 -34.37 -16.14
C GLY A 17 -3.25 -33.52 -16.04
N MET A 18 -3.16 -32.26 -15.59
CA MET A 18 -4.27 -31.31 -15.71
C MET A 18 -4.48 -30.86 -17.16
N SER A 19 -5.74 -30.58 -17.54
CA SER A 19 -6.03 -29.92 -18.81
C SER A 19 -5.64 -28.44 -18.74
N GLN A 20 -5.40 -27.83 -19.90
CA GLN A 20 -4.99 -26.43 -20.01
C GLN A 20 -6.03 -25.47 -19.38
N GLU A 21 -7.33 -25.78 -19.50
CA GLU A 21 -8.41 -25.01 -18.88
C GLU A 21 -8.39 -25.12 -17.36
N ALA A 22 -8.17 -26.32 -16.83
CA ALA A 22 -8.07 -26.54 -15.39
C ALA A 22 -6.83 -25.84 -14.81
N GLU A 23 -5.72 -25.82 -15.54
CA GLU A 23 -4.51 -25.09 -15.16
C GLU A 23 -4.78 -23.59 -15.09
N ALA A 24 -5.45 -23.01 -16.10
CA ALA A 24 -5.80 -21.59 -16.11
C ALA A 24 -6.67 -21.20 -14.91
N VAL A 25 -7.69 -21.99 -14.59
CA VAL A 25 -8.55 -21.77 -13.42
C VAL A 25 -7.74 -21.84 -12.12
N ALA A 26 -6.91 -22.86 -11.96
CA ALA A 26 -6.08 -23.03 -10.76
C ALA A 26 -5.06 -21.90 -10.58
N ILE A 27 -4.47 -21.41 -11.68
CA ILE A 27 -3.56 -20.27 -11.67
C ILE A 27 -4.29 -19.02 -11.21
N GLU A 28 -5.49 -18.74 -11.72
CA GLU A 28 -6.27 -17.57 -11.30
C GLU A 28 -6.71 -17.67 -9.83
N GLU A 29 -7.14 -18.83 -9.36
CA GLU A 29 -7.47 -19.05 -7.94
C GLU A 29 -6.25 -18.88 -7.03
N LEU A 30 -5.07 -19.37 -7.44
CA LEU A 30 -3.84 -19.24 -6.67
C LEU A 30 -3.29 -17.82 -6.70
N LYS A 31 -3.38 -17.13 -7.84
CA LYS A 31 -3.14 -15.68 -7.92
C LYS A 31 -4.04 -14.96 -6.93
N GLN A 32 -5.36 -15.15 -6.99
CA GLN A 32 -6.30 -14.53 -6.07
C GLN A 32 -6.02 -14.86 -4.60
N LYS A 33 -5.64 -16.11 -4.28
CA LYS A 33 -5.24 -16.51 -2.92
C LYS A 33 -3.94 -15.85 -2.47
N ILE A 34 -2.94 -15.74 -3.33
CA ILE A 34 -1.68 -15.04 -3.03
C ILE A 34 -1.94 -13.55 -2.89
N THR A 35 -2.68 -12.94 -3.80
CA THR A 35 -3.12 -11.53 -3.68
C THR A 35 -3.95 -11.33 -2.41
N ARG A 36 -4.74 -12.32 -1.97
CA ARG A 36 -5.50 -12.28 -0.71
C ARG A 36 -4.66 -12.57 0.54
N ARG A 37 -3.53 -13.28 0.43
CA ARG A 37 -2.52 -13.38 1.48
C ARG A 37 -1.66 -12.11 1.56
N GLN A 38 -1.42 -11.49 0.41
CA GLN A 38 -0.86 -10.15 0.25
C GLN A 38 -1.87 -9.04 0.56
N ARG A 39 -3.18 -9.34 0.65
CA ARG A 39 -4.12 -8.57 1.49
C ARG A 39 -3.75 -8.85 2.95
N SER A 40 -2.52 -8.54 3.35
CA SER A 40 -2.08 -7.20 3.72
C SER A 40 -2.15 -7.21 5.23
N ASP A 41 -1.08 -7.76 5.83
CA ASP A 41 -1.00 -7.93 7.25
C ASP A 41 -1.04 -6.54 7.90
N ASP A 42 -2.15 -6.24 8.57
CA ASP A 42 -2.28 -5.03 9.36
C ASP A 42 -1.18 -4.95 10.44
N GLY A 43 -0.63 -6.10 10.86
CA GLY A 43 0.53 -6.20 11.75
C GLY A 43 1.80 -5.57 11.16
N GLU A 44 2.21 -5.97 9.96
CA GLU A 44 3.33 -5.37 9.22
C GLU A 44 3.09 -3.87 8.97
N LEU A 45 1.88 -3.50 8.54
CA LEU A 45 1.52 -2.11 8.29
C LEU A 45 1.63 -1.26 9.58
N ALA A 46 1.15 -1.79 10.70
CA ALA A 46 1.25 -1.14 12.00
C ALA A 46 2.68 -1.05 12.49
N GLN A 47 3.51 -2.08 12.26
CA GLN A 47 4.94 -2.02 12.56
C GLN A 47 5.64 -0.94 11.75
N ARG A 48 5.32 -0.83 10.45
CA ARG A 48 5.88 0.20 9.58
C ARG A 48 5.45 1.60 10.01
N ALA A 49 4.17 1.81 10.33
CA ALA A 49 3.67 3.09 10.82
C ALA A 49 4.35 3.51 12.13
N ARG A 50 4.56 2.58 13.07
CA ARG A 50 5.31 2.86 14.32
C ARG A 50 6.75 3.29 14.01
N TYR A 51 7.45 2.55 13.16
CA TYR A 51 8.81 2.90 12.74
C TYR A 51 8.88 4.31 12.14
N LEU A 52 7.98 4.62 11.19
CA LEU A 52 7.96 5.93 10.53
C LEU A 52 7.64 7.07 11.50
N ASN A 53 6.66 6.85 12.39
CA ASN A 53 6.30 7.84 13.41
C ASN A 53 7.48 8.14 14.34
N THR A 54 8.15 7.11 14.88
CA THR A 54 9.32 7.30 15.75
C THR A 54 10.48 7.97 15.02
N THR A 55 10.77 7.54 13.78
CA THR A 55 11.99 7.96 13.06
C THR A 55 11.87 9.36 12.47
N PHE A 56 10.70 9.73 11.95
CA PHE A 56 10.55 10.97 11.16
C PHE A 56 9.65 12.02 11.83
N LEU A 57 8.79 11.60 12.76
CA LEU A 57 7.83 12.46 13.45
C LEU A 57 8.04 12.49 14.97
N GLU A 58 9.15 11.94 15.47
CA GLU A 58 9.52 11.94 16.89
C GLU A 58 8.45 11.29 17.79
N GLY A 59 7.65 10.37 17.23
CA GLY A 59 6.56 9.71 17.94
C GLY A 59 5.32 10.59 18.18
N ARG A 60 5.25 11.79 17.59
CA ARG A 60 4.15 12.75 17.84
C ARG A 60 2.82 12.36 17.19
N ALA A 61 2.83 11.53 16.14
CA ALA A 61 1.60 11.17 15.46
C ALA A 61 0.74 10.22 16.31
N LYS A 62 -0.58 10.46 16.33
CA LYS A 62 -1.54 9.65 17.05
C LYS A 62 -2.00 8.47 16.19
N VAL A 63 -1.72 7.24 16.62
CA VAL A 63 -2.13 6.02 15.90
C VAL A 63 -2.95 5.12 16.82
N GLN A 64 -4.27 5.11 16.62
CA GLN A 64 -5.17 4.13 17.25
C GLN A 64 -5.17 2.84 16.45
N SER A 65 -5.29 2.94 15.13
CA SER A 65 -5.24 1.78 14.23
C SER A 65 -4.74 2.21 12.87
N ILE A 66 -4.11 1.28 12.16
CA ILE A 66 -3.81 1.42 10.75
C ILE A 66 -4.14 0.09 10.07
N ARG A 67 -4.90 0.15 8.97
CA ARG A 67 -5.34 -1.04 8.26
C ARG A 67 -5.44 -0.83 6.77
N TRP A 68 -5.33 -1.92 6.04
CA TRP A 68 -5.60 -1.94 4.62
C TRP A 68 -7.09 -1.93 4.33
N VAL A 69 -7.51 -1.20 3.29
CA VAL A 69 -8.92 -1.12 2.87
C VAL A 69 -9.05 -1.15 1.34
N SER A 70 -10.06 -1.87 0.86
CA SER A 70 -10.34 -2.00 -0.59
C SER A 70 -11.33 -0.98 -1.13
N ASN A 71 -11.95 -0.19 -0.25
CA ASN A 71 -13.00 0.76 -0.62
C ASN A 71 -12.50 2.20 -0.84
N GLN A 72 -11.19 2.45 -0.81
CA GLN A 72 -10.58 3.74 -1.14
C GLN A 72 -10.36 3.87 -2.66
N ARG A 73 -11.38 4.41 -3.36
CA ARG A 73 -11.38 4.49 -4.83
C ARG A 73 -10.65 5.72 -5.39
N HIS A 74 -10.51 6.79 -4.61
CA HIS A 74 -9.97 8.08 -5.10
C HIS A 74 -8.81 8.59 -4.26
N ARG A 75 -8.45 7.88 -3.20
CA ARG A 75 -7.39 8.27 -2.29
C ARG A 75 -6.46 7.08 -2.04
N TRP A 76 -5.19 7.39 -1.80
CA TRP A 76 -4.18 6.40 -1.45
C TRP A 76 -4.20 6.06 0.04
N GLY A 77 -4.66 6.99 0.87
CA GLY A 77 -4.91 6.81 2.29
C GLY A 77 -6.00 7.74 2.80
N SER A 78 -6.33 7.60 4.08
CA SER A 78 -7.06 8.60 4.86
C SER A 78 -6.82 8.37 6.34
N CYS A 79 -6.83 9.43 7.14
CA CYS A 79 -6.92 9.33 8.58
C CYS A 79 -8.13 10.06 9.14
N SER A 80 -8.51 9.67 10.36
CA SER A 80 -9.38 10.47 11.24
C SER A 80 -8.48 11.17 12.26
N PRO A 81 -8.07 12.45 12.07
CA PRO A 81 -7.03 13.09 12.87
C PRO A 81 -7.27 12.99 14.38
N ARG A 82 -8.53 13.17 14.81
CA ARG A 82 -8.91 13.15 16.22
C ARG A 82 -8.81 11.76 16.86
N SER A 83 -9.24 10.70 16.17
CA SER A 83 -9.20 9.34 16.72
C SER A 83 -7.88 8.62 16.44
N GLY A 84 -7.15 8.98 15.37
CA GLY A 84 -5.93 8.29 14.96
C GLY A 84 -6.21 6.98 14.20
N GLU A 85 -7.40 6.84 13.60
CA GLU A 85 -7.71 5.71 12.72
C GLU A 85 -7.20 6.01 11.31
N ILE A 86 -6.30 5.18 10.81
CA ILE A 86 -5.65 5.34 9.51
C ILE A 86 -6.09 4.17 8.61
N ARG A 87 -6.40 4.50 7.36
CA ARG A 87 -6.83 3.55 6.34
C ARG A 87 -5.93 3.73 5.14
N ILE A 88 -5.26 2.66 4.72
CA ILE A 88 -4.39 2.66 3.56
C ILE A 88 -5.06 1.87 2.43
N SER A 89 -5.04 2.41 1.21
CA SER A 89 -5.64 1.75 0.05
C SER A 89 -4.88 0.48 -0.29
N ASP A 90 -5.58 -0.65 -0.46
CA ASP A 90 -4.99 -1.91 -0.90
C ASP A 90 -4.40 -1.84 -2.32
N ARG A 91 -4.70 -0.77 -3.07
CA ARG A 91 -4.04 -0.43 -4.33
C ARG A 91 -2.53 -0.21 -4.19
N LEU A 92 -2.03 0.05 -2.98
CA LEU A 92 -0.60 0.19 -2.72
C LEU A 92 0.10 -1.15 -2.43
N VAL A 93 -0.64 -2.25 -2.28
CA VAL A 93 -0.05 -3.57 -2.07
C VAL A 93 0.80 -3.95 -3.28
N GLY A 94 2.06 -4.33 -3.01
CA GLY A 94 3.03 -4.70 -4.04
C GLY A 94 3.71 -3.52 -4.73
N LEU A 95 3.37 -2.27 -4.38
CA LEU A 95 4.11 -1.10 -4.83
C LEU A 95 5.45 -0.98 -4.09
N PRO A 96 6.42 -0.22 -4.62
CA PRO A 96 7.69 0.01 -3.93
C PRO A 96 7.50 0.57 -2.52
N GLN A 97 8.29 0.09 -1.56
CA GLN A 97 8.16 0.46 -0.15
C GLN A 97 8.18 1.98 0.09
N TYR A 98 9.01 2.72 -0.64
CA TYR A 98 9.10 4.19 -0.52
C TYR A 98 7.78 4.90 -0.88
N VAL A 99 6.97 4.32 -1.77
CA VAL A 99 5.64 4.83 -2.12
C VAL A 99 4.68 4.59 -0.97
N VAL A 100 4.69 3.38 -0.41
CA VAL A 100 3.84 3.01 0.74
C VAL A 100 4.19 3.88 1.95
N ASP A 101 5.48 4.08 2.23
CA ASP A 101 5.96 4.89 3.35
C ASP A 101 5.54 6.35 3.24
N ALA A 102 5.62 6.93 2.04
CA ALA A 102 5.19 8.30 1.80
C ALA A 102 3.69 8.48 2.10
N VAL A 103 2.85 7.52 1.70
CA VAL A 103 1.42 7.56 2.03
C VAL A 103 1.19 7.36 3.53
N ILE A 104 1.87 6.42 4.19
CA ILE A 104 1.73 6.23 5.63
C ILE A 104 2.14 7.52 6.37
N LEU A 105 3.28 8.12 6.02
CA LEU A 105 3.76 9.33 6.68
C LEU A 105 2.83 10.53 6.44
N HIS A 106 2.24 10.64 5.25
CA HIS A 106 1.19 11.62 4.95
C HIS A 106 0.00 11.50 5.89
N GLU A 107 -0.53 10.28 6.07
CA GLU A 107 -1.65 10.04 6.98
C GLU A 107 -1.27 10.26 8.45
N LEU A 108 -0.04 9.92 8.85
CA LEU A 108 0.47 10.22 10.19
C LEU A 108 0.59 11.73 10.43
N ALA A 109 1.10 12.48 9.44
CA ALA A 109 1.23 13.94 9.52
C ALA A 109 -0.14 14.61 9.73
N HIS A 110 -1.21 14.09 9.11
CA HIS A 110 -2.57 14.60 9.33
C HIS A 110 -3.06 14.48 10.78
N THR A 111 -2.51 13.57 11.57
CA THR A 111 -2.85 13.44 13.00
C THR A 111 -2.21 14.53 13.87
N ILE A 112 -1.20 15.23 13.32
CA ILE A 112 -0.49 16.35 13.95
C ILE A 112 -1.01 17.68 13.36
N GLU A 113 -1.04 17.77 12.03
CA GLU A 113 -1.48 18.93 11.25
C GLU A 113 -2.62 18.53 10.30
N PRO A 114 -3.90 18.78 10.66
CA PRO A 114 -5.04 18.22 9.91
C PRO A 114 -5.18 18.70 8.46
N ASN A 115 -4.66 19.87 8.13
CA ASN A 115 -4.78 20.49 6.82
C ASN A 115 -3.42 20.51 6.12
N HIS A 116 -3.39 20.49 4.78
CA HIS A 116 -2.17 20.57 3.95
C HIS A 116 -1.48 21.96 3.99
N SER A 117 -1.24 22.48 5.19
CA SER A 117 -0.49 23.71 5.45
C SER A 117 1.01 23.52 5.15
N PRO A 118 1.81 24.60 5.12
CA PRO A 118 3.27 24.48 5.06
C PRO A 118 3.84 23.57 6.16
N ALA A 119 3.33 23.71 7.39
CA ALA A 119 3.74 22.86 8.53
C ALA A 119 3.40 21.38 8.31
N PHE A 120 2.28 21.07 7.64
CA PHE A 120 1.97 19.70 7.25
C PHE A 120 3.02 19.14 6.27
N TRP A 121 3.39 19.90 5.24
CA TRP A 121 4.36 19.44 4.25
C TRP A 121 5.76 19.27 4.83
N GLU A 122 6.16 20.12 5.80
CA GLU A 122 7.39 19.93 6.58
C GLU A 122 7.45 18.59 7.32
N LEU A 123 6.30 17.97 7.64
CA LEU A 123 6.20 16.66 8.26
C LEU A 123 6.09 15.54 7.21
N ALA A 124 5.17 15.70 6.25
CA ALA A 124 4.87 14.67 5.25
C ALA A 124 6.06 14.41 4.30
N ASP A 125 6.86 15.43 3.99
CA ASP A 125 7.97 15.32 3.05
C ASP A 125 9.24 14.71 3.67
N ARG A 126 9.24 14.43 4.98
CA ARG A 126 10.32 13.70 5.67
C ARG A 126 10.39 12.23 5.28
N ALA A 127 9.40 11.71 4.56
CA ALA A 127 9.43 10.33 4.09
C ALA A 127 10.61 10.10 3.14
N PRO A 128 11.32 8.96 3.24
CA PRO A 128 12.38 8.63 2.29
C PRO A 128 11.86 8.67 0.85
N GLN A 129 12.53 9.45 0.00
CA GLN A 129 12.17 9.59 -1.42
C GLN A 129 10.76 10.16 -1.65
N SER A 130 10.28 11.04 -0.77
CA SER A 130 8.95 11.69 -0.83
C SER A 130 8.62 12.27 -2.22
N GLU A 131 9.54 13.05 -2.80
CA GLU A 131 9.37 13.60 -4.17
C GLU A 131 9.18 12.52 -5.23
N ARG A 132 9.96 11.43 -5.17
CA ARG A 132 9.83 10.30 -6.10
C ARG A 132 8.50 9.56 -5.90
N ALA A 133 8.03 9.44 -4.66
CA ALA A 133 6.74 8.84 -4.35
C ALA A 133 5.58 9.68 -4.91
N LYS A 134 5.63 11.00 -4.77
CA LYS A 134 4.62 11.92 -5.32
C LYS A 134 4.47 11.72 -6.83
N GLY A 135 5.58 11.77 -7.58
CA GLY A 135 5.56 11.54 -9.02
C GLY A 135 5.07 10.14 -9.42
N PHE A 136 5.40 9.11 -8.65
CA PHE A 136 4.88 7.75 -8.89
C PHE A 136 3.36 7.68 -8.73
N LEU A 137 2.82 8.26 -7.65
CA LEU A 137 1.38 8.27 -7.37
C LEU A 137 0.60 9.11 -8.40
N GLU A 138 1.17 10.23 -8.85
CA GLU A 138 0.62 11.05 -9.93
C GLU A 138 0.54 10.27 -11.24
N ALA A 139 1.63 9.61 -11.64
CA ALA A 139 1.65 8.77 -12.84
C ALA A 139 0.63 7.62 -12.76
N MET A 140 0.46 7.01 -11.59
CA MET A 140 -0.53 5.95 -11.35
C MET A 140 -1.97 6.46 -11.50
N GLU A 141 -2.28 7.66 -10.99
CA GLU A 141 -3.61 8.27 -11.20
C GLU A 141 -3.80 8.67 -12.68
N TYR A 142 -2.76 9.14 -13.36
CA TYR A 142 -2.80 9.42 -14.80
C TYR A 142 -3.13 8.15 -15.61
N VAL A 143 -2.38 7.06 -15.44
CA VAL A 143 -2.63 5.79 -16.15
C VAL A 143 -4.04 5.24 -15.87
N ARG A 144 -4.55 5.47 -14.67
CA ARG A 144 -5.93 5.08 -14.32
C ARG A 144 -6.97 5.92 -15.06
N ALA A 145 -6.73 7.21 -15.22
CA ALA A 145 -7.61 8.10 -15.99
C ALA A 145 -7.56 7.81 -17.50
N PHE A 146 -6.47 7.21 -18.00
CA PHE A 146 -6.26 6.91 -19.42
C PHE A 146 -5.87 5.42 -19.65
N PRO A 147 -6.81 4.47 -19.50
CA PRO A 147 -6.52 3.02 -19.56
C PRO A 147 -5.94 2.53 -20.89
N GLN A 148 -6.20 3.23 -21.99
CA GLN A 148 -5.72 2.94 -23.35
C GLN A 148 -4.19 3.04 -23.51
N LEU A 149 -3.48 3.57 -22.51
CA LEU A 149 -2.02 3.66 -22.48
C LEU A 149 -1.35 2.44 -21.85
N LYS A 150 -2.13 1.46 -21.37
CA LYS A 150 -1.61 0.15 -20.96
C LYS A 150 -1.38 -0.67 -22.22
N GLY A 151 -0.13 -0.70 -22.69
CA GLY A 151 0.32 -1.50 -23.83
C GLY A 151 0.05 -2.99 -23.65
#